data_AF-A0AAW9BU48-F1
#
_entry.id   AF-A0AAW9BU48-F1
#
_cell.length_a   1.000
_cell.length_b   1.000
_cell.length_c   1.000
_cell.angle_alpha   90.00
_cell.angle_beta   90.00
_cell.angle_gamma   90.00
#
_symmetry.space_group_name_H-M   'P 1'
#
loop_
_entity.id
_entity.type
_entity.pdbx_description
1 polymer ?
#
loop_
_entity_poly.entity_id
_entity_poly.type
_entity_poly.pdbx_seq_one_letter_code
_entity_poly.pdbx_strand_id
1 'polypeptide(L)' 'DGTAIAFGGCLIKDSKAKSLGNLGDADTEHYAASARAFGAAFPKASMIVMSHSAPDSRAAITHTARMADKLR' A
#
# COMPACT_ATOMS: atom_id res chain seq x y z
N ASP A 1 -2.60 -10.30 23.37
CA ASP A 1 -1.74 -9.72 22.32
C ASP A 1 -2.43 -9.73 20.97
N GLY A 2 -2.18 -8.71 20.15
CA GLY A 2 -2.70 -8.60 18.77
C GLY A 2 -1.79 -9.27 17.74
N THR A 3 -2.16 -9.22 16.46
CA THR A 3 -1.36 -9.76 15.36
C THR A 3 -0.40 -8.72 14.77
N ALA A 4 0.58 -9.17 14.00
CA ALA A 4 1.47 -8.31 13.21
C ALA A 4 0.96 -8.08 11.77
N ILE A 5 -0.35 -8.23 11.54
CA ILE A 5 -0.99 -8.20 10.22
C ILE A 5 -1.82 -6.93 10.06
N ALA A 6 -1.67 -6.25 8.93
CA ALA A 6 -2.57 -5.17 8.50
C ALA A 6 -3.03 -5.40 7.05
N PHE A 7 -4.31 -5.18 6.78
CA PHE A 7 -4.91 -5.36 5.46
C PHE A 7 -5.11 -4.01 4.76
N GLY A 8 -4.42 -3.80 3.66
CA GLY A 8 -4.47 -2.56 2.86
C GLY A 8 -5.40 -2.63 1.65
N GLY A 9 -6.04 -3.78 1.38
CA GLY A 9 -6.96 -3.95 0.24
C GLY A 9 -6.36 -3.54 -1.11
N CYS A 10 -7.14 -2.84 -1.93
CA CYS A 10 -6.71 -2.34 -3.23
C CYS A 10 -5.87 -1.05 -3.16
N LEU A 11 -5.63 -0.48 -1.98
CA LEU A 11 -4.74 0.68 -1.84
C LEU A 11 -3.26 0.27 -1.97
N ILE A 12 -2.89 -0.88 -1.42
CA ILE A 12 -1.50 -1.35 -1.41
C ILE A 12 -1.26 -2.34 -2.56
N LYS A 13 -0.04 -2.33 -3.09
CA LYS A 13 0.50 -3.29 -4.06
C LYS A 13 1.76 -3.90 -3.47
N ASP A 14 2.12 -5.10 -3.91
CA ASP A 14 3.37 -5.72 -3.46
C ASP A 14 4.60 -4.91 -3.87
N SER A 15 5.74 -5.21 -3.25
CA SER A 15 7.01 -4.51 -3.46
C SER A 15 7.63 -4.67 -4.86
N LYS A 16 7.08 -5.54 -5.72
CA LYS A 16 7.56 -5.81 -7.08
C LYS A 16 6.57 -5.36 -8.15
N ALA A 17 5.44 -4.79 -7.75
CA ALA A 17 4.40 -4.33 -8.65
C ALA A 17 4.93 -3.29 -9.64
N LYS A 18 4.48 -3.39 -10.90
CA LYS A 18 4.87 -2.48 -11.97
C LYS A 18 3.88 -1.33 -12.19
N SER A 19 2.71 -1.41 -11.56
CA SER A 19 1.65 -0.39 -11.62
C SER A 19 0.85 -0.37 -10.33
N LEU A 20 0.00 0.64 -10.17
CA LEU A 20 -0.96 0.77 -9.06
C LEU A 20 -2.29 0.04 -9.32
N GLY A 21 -2.34 -0.84 -10.34
CA GLY A 21 -3.57 -1.53 -10.74
C GLY A 21 -4.54 -0.60 -11.48
N ASN A 22 -5.85 -0.75 -11.23
CA ASN A 22 -6.88 0.09 -11.83
C ASN A 22 -6.95 1.45 -11.12
N LEU A 23 -6.79 2.54 -11.88
CA LEU A 23 -6.84 3.93 -11.40
C LEU A 23 -8.07 4.71 -11.92
N GLY A 24 -9.04 4.04 -12.57
CA GLY A 24 -10.19 4.71 -13.19
C GLY A 24 -10.99 5.61 -12.24
N ASP A 25 -11.10 5.20 -10.97
CA ASP A 25 -11.78 5.95 -9.91
C ASP A 25 -10.80 6.41 -8.81
N ALA A 26 -9.50 6.46 -9.10
CA ALA A 26 -8.50 6.82 -8.10
C ALA A 26 -8.40 8.34 -7.92
N ASP A 27 -8.23 8.77 -6.67
CA ASP A 27 -7.72 10.10 -6.36
C ASP A 27 -6.19 10.08 -6.49
N THR A 28 -5.69 10.52 -7.64
CA THR A 28 -4.26 10.48 -7.98
C THR A 28 -3.43 11.48 -7.17
N GLU A 29 -4.02 12.61 -6.78
CA GLU A 29 -3.33 13.66 -6.03
C GLU A 29 -3.03 13.21 -4.58
N HIS A 30 -3.98 12.50 -3.96
CA HIS A 30 -3.88 12.09 -2.55
C HIS A 30 -3.39 10.65 -2.35
N TYR A 31 -3.26 9.84 -3.41
CA TYR A 31 -2.91 8.42 -3.32
C TYR A 31 -1.68 8.17 -2.44
N ALA A 32 -0.58 8.87 -2.71
CA ALA A 32 0.69 8.64 -2.02
C ALA A 32 0.62 9.01 -0.53
N ALA A 33 -0.16 10.04 -0.17
CA ALA A 33 -0.41 10.40 1.22
C ALA A 33 -1.24 9.32 1.93
N SER A 34 -2.30 8.82 1.27
CA SER A 34 -3.15 7.74 1.79
C SER A 34 -2.38 6.44 2.04
N ALA A 35 -1.50 6.03 1.11
CA ALA A 35 -0.65 4.85 1.30
C ALA A 35 0.30 5.01 2.50
N ARG A 36 0.90 6.19 2.69
CA ARG A 36 1.75 6.49 3.86
C ARG A 36 0.94 6.51 5.16
N ALA A 37 -0.26 7.10 5.15
CA ALA A 37 -1.15 7.16 6.30
C ALA A 37 -1.54 5.75 6.78
N PHE A 38 -1.82 4.82 5.88
CA PHE A 38 -2.03 3.41 6.23
C PHE A 38 -0.83 2.81 6.98
N GLY A 39 0.39 3.05 6.49
CA GLY A 39 1.61 2.60 7.17
C GLY A 39 1.82 3.21 8.55
N ALA A 40 1.46 4.48 8.73
CA ALA A 40 1.53 5.19 10.00
C ALA A 40 0.45 4.75 11.00
N ALA A 41 -0.74 4.39 10.52
CA ALA A 41 -1.84 3.87 11.35
C ALA A 41 -1.53 2.49 11.93
N PHE A 42 -0.76 1.67 11.21
CA PHE A 42 -0.35 0.32 11.64
C PHE A 42 1.17 0.19 11.70
N PRO A 43 1.86 0.91 12.60
CA PRO A 43 3.32 1.00 12.59
C PRO A 43 4.01 -0.31 12.99
N LYS A 44 3.32 -1.17 13.75
CA LYS A 44 3.84 -2.47 14.22
C LYS A 44 3.54 -3.65 13.28
N ALA A 45 2.73 -3.46 12.25
CA ALA A 45 2.41 -4.52 11.30
C ALA A 45 3.63 -4.81 10.41
N SER A 46 4.14 -6.03 10.46
CA SER A 46 5.26 -6.51 9.65
C SER A 46 4.79 -7.25 8.40
N MET A 47 3.58 -7.82 8.44
CA MET A 47 2.93 -8.50 7.32
C MET A 47 1.78 -7.64 6.81
N ILE A 48 1.87 -7.23 5.55
CA ILE A 48 0.86 -6.43 4.85
C ILE A 48 0.14 -7.34 3.88
N VAL A 49 -1.19 -7.42 4.02
CA VAL A 49 -2.06 -8.20 3.14
C VAL A 49 -2.80 -7.23 2.23
N MET A 50 -3.02 -7.62 0.97
CA MET A 50 -3.62 -6.79 -0.07
C MET A 50 -4.45 -7.64 -1.04
N SER A 51 -5.22 -7.00 -1.92
CA SER A 51 -6.24 -7.69 -2.71
C SER A 51 -5.71 -8.53 -3.89
N HIS A 52 -4.58 -8.15 -4.50
CA HIS A 52 -4.17 -8.69 -5.81
C HIS A 52 -2.73 -9.23 -5.83
N SER A 53 -2.18 -9.49 -4.64
CA SER A 53 -0.84 -10.07 -4.44
C SER A 53 -0.82 -10.91 -3.17
N ALA A 54 0.15 -11.82 -3.06
CA ALA A 54 0.44 -12.49 -1.80
C ALA A 54 0.82 -11.48 -0.69
N PRO A 55 0.68 -11.84 0.61
CA PRO A 55 1.17 -11.00 1.70
C PRO A 55 2.65 -10.66 1.52
N ASP A 56 3.02 -9.43 1.88
CA ASP A 56 4.38 -8.91 1.74
C ASP A 56 4.79 -8.13 3.00
N SER A 57 6.05 -7.74 3.07
CA SER A 57 6.58 -6.86 4.09
C SER A 57 6.08 -5.42 3.94
N ARG A 58 6.47 -4.54 4.89
CA ARG A 58 6.23 -3.09 4.80
C ARG A 58 6.87 -2.42 3.56
N ALA A 59 7.72 -3.13 2.81
CA ALA A 59 8.21 -2.68 1.51
C ALA A 59 7.06 -2.43 0.51
N ALA A 60 5.96 -3.19 0.60
CA ALA A 60 4.75 -2.99 -0.19
C ALA A 60 4.18 -1.57 -0.04
N ILE A 61 4.09 -1.07 1.20
CA ILE A 61 3.61 0.29 1.49
C ILE A 61 4.56 1.32 0.89
N THR A 62 5.86 1.16 1.13
CA THR A 62 6.90 2.08 0.66
C THR A 62 6.92 2.14 -0.87
N HIS A 63 6.86 1.00 -1.55
CA HIS A 63 6.88 0.90 -3.00
C HIS A 63 5.60 1.47 -3.63
N THR A 64 4.44 1.14 -3.07
CA THR A 64 3.15 1.71 -3.50
C THR A 64 3.18 3.24 -3.41
N ALA A 65 3.61 3.81 -2.27
CA ALA A 65 3.71 5.26 -2.11
C ALA A 65 4.67 5.90 -3.13
N ARG A 66 5.83 5.29 -3.40
CA ARG A 66 6.79 5.78 -4.42
C ARG A 66 6.25 5.72 -5.84
N MET A 67 5.45 4.71 -6.17
CA MET A 67 4.76 4.67 -7.47
C MET A 67 3.69 5.76 -7.54
N ALA A 68 2.95 5.98 -6.45
CA ALA A 68 1.91 6.99 -6.37
C ALA A 68 2.46 8.42 -6.39
N ASP A 69 3.67 8.67 -5.89
CA ASP A 69 4.32 9.98 -6.01
C ASP A 69 4.51 10.41 -7.48
N LYS A 70 4.57 9.46 -8.42
CA LYS A 70 4.69 9.74 -9.87
C LYS A 70 3.37 10.07 -10.55
N LEU A 71 2.25 10.02 -9.83
CA LEU A 71 0.93 10.40 -10.35
C LEU A 71 0.67 11.92 -10.24
N ARG A 72 1.61 12.66 -9.65
CA ARG A 72 1.54 14.11 -9.45
C ARG A 72 2.49 14.83 -10.39
#